data_AF-A0A8X7SIZ3-F1
#
_entry.id   AF-A0A8X7SIZ3-F1
#
_cell.length_a   1.000
_cell.length_b   1.000
_cell.length_c   1.000
_cell.angle_alpha   90.00
_cell.angle_beta   90.00
_cell.angle_gamma   90.00
#
_symmetry.space_group_name_H-M   'P 1'
#
loop_
_entity.id
_entity.type
_entity.pdbx_description
1 polymer ?
#
loop_
_entity_poly.entity_id
_entity_poly.type
_entity_poly.pdbx_seq_one_letter_code
_entity_poly.pdbx_strand_id
1 'polypeptide(L)'
;MKYFPLLELSEDIQELVVERVARKPILDLFCVTESSKWMKALADRRRVYYFFDVLFVPWDLNMPSHFLKTCYEEGNPSTICLKGAQFFFSWCFKEEGLYLLKQAADAGYERAVYLHAITRVINWSDGEYMSRIPRESVARMGKLVRSVKWGGGLWHCNQFREKKEAFDSSYLPWFYNCKCGNLIERAWNCLWQINISKDDSMCNH
;
A
#
# COMPACT_ATOMS: atom_id res chain seq x y z
N MET A 1 -0.96 -5.94 35.87
CA MET A 1 -1.73 -6.27 34.65
C MET A 1 -1.88 -7.78 34.61
N LYS A 2 -3.10 -8.34 34.57
CA LYS A 2 -3.30 -9.78 34.42
C LYS A 2 -3.07 -10.13 32.95
N TYR A 3 -2.08 -10.97 32.67
CA TYR A 3 -1.89 -11.54 31.33
C TYR A 3 -2.85 -12.72 31.19
N PHE A 4 -3.71 -12.68 30.18
CA PHE A 4 -4.54 -13.82 29.80
C PHE A 4 -3.81 -14.60 28.72
N PRO A 5 -3.52 -15.90 28.93
CA PRO A 5 -2.96 -16.74 27.89
C PRO A 5 -3.89 -16.77 26.68
N LEU A 6 -3.35 -16.51 25.48
CA LEU A 6 -4.13 -16.50 24.23
C LEU A 6 -4.91 -17.81 24.02
N LEU A 7 -4.34 -18.94 24.47
CA LEU A 7 -4.93 -20.27 24.37
C LEU A 7 -6.11 -20.50 25.32
N GLU A 8 -6.30 -19.65 26.33
CA GLU A 8 -7.44 -19.73 27.27
C GLU A 8 -8.67 -18.96 26.76
N LEU A 9 -8.54 -18.19 25.67
CA LEU A 9 -9.65 -17.47 25.04
C LEU A 9 -10.49 -18.42 24.19
N SER A 10 -11.72 -18.02 23.85
CA SER A 10 -12.53 -18.78 22.88
C SER A 10 -11.86 -18.81 21.51
N GLU A 11 -12.14 -19.86 20.74
CA GLU A 11 -11.62 -20.03 19.37
C GLU A 11 -11.90 -18.81 18.49
N ASP A 12 -13.12 -18.25 18.53
CA ASP A 12 -13.49 -17.03 17.79
C ASP A 12 -12.56 -15.84 18.09
N ILE A 13 -12.16 -15.68 19.35
CA ILE A 13 -11.28 -14.58 19.75
C ILE A 13 -9.85 -14.87 19.28
N GLN A 14 -9.41 -16.13 19.37
CA GLN A 14 -8.09 -16.53 18.87
C GLN A 14 -7.98 -16.33 17.36
N GLU A 15 -9.00 -16.71 16.59
CA GLU A 15 -9.09 -16.45 15.15
C GLU A 15 -9.00 -14.96 14.83
N LEU A 16 -9.77 -14.14 15.53
CA LEU A 16 -9.77 -12.69 15.32
C LEU A 16 -8.41 -12.06 15.65
N VAL A 17 -7.67 -12.61 16.63
CA VAL A 17 -6.30 -12.20 16.91
C VAL A 17 -5.39 -12.56 15.73
N VAL A 18 -5.45 -13.79 15.22
CA VAL A 18 -4.65 -14.23 14.06
C VAL A 18 -4.94 -13.38 12.82
N GLU A 19 -6.21 -13.09 12.54
CA GLU A 19 -6.63 -12.19 11.45
C GLU A 19 -6.08 -10.77 11.60
N ARG A 20 -6.03 -10.25 12.83
CA ARG A 20 -5.45 -8.93 13.10
C ARG A 20 -3.94 -8.93 12.97
N VAL A 21 -3.28 -10.01 13.38
CA VAL A 21 -1.83 -10.18 13.23
C VAL A 21 -1.45 -10.33 11.76
N ALA A 22 -2.30 -10.94 10.92
CA ALA A 22 -2.05 -11.03 9.48
C ALA A 22 -1.97 -9.65 8.79
N ARG A 23 -2.58 -8.61 9.36
CA ARG A 23 -2.46 -7.21 8.87
C ARG A 23 -1.16 -6.53 9.28
N LYS A 24 -0.34 -7.19 10.11
CA LYS A 24 0.94 -6.69 10.63
C LYS A 24 2.09 -7.30 9.82
N PRO A 25 3.35 -6.89 10.08
CA PRO A 25 4.49 -7.50 9.43
C PRO A 25 4.48 -9.03 9.54
N ILE A 26 4.91 -9.71 8.48
CA ILE A 26 4.87 -11.18 8.39
C ILE A 26 5.59 -11.88 9.55
N LEU A 27 6.59 -11.20 10.14
CA LEU A 27 7.30 -11.68 11.31
C LEU A 27 6.37 -11.89 12.52
N ASP A 28 5.40 -10.99 12.74
CA ASP A 28 4.46 -11.11 13.85
C ASP A 28 3.58 -12.36 13.68
N LEU A 29 3.14 -12.62 12.44
CA LEU A 29 2.37 -13.83 12.14
C LEU A 29 3.22 -15.09 12.26
N PHE A 30 4.48 -15.05 11.81
CA PHE A 30 5.42 -16.15 12.01
C PHE A 30 5.62 -16.47 13.51
N CYS A 31 5.76 -15.45 14.35
CA CYS A 31 5.82 -15.65 15.80
C CYS A 31 4.53 -16.31 16.35
N VAL A 32 3.36 -15.95 15.82
CA VAL A 32 2.09 -16.59 16.19
C VAL A 32 2.06 -18.05 15.74
N THR A 33 2.51 -18.39 14.53
CA THR A 33 2.54 -19.79 14.07
C THR A 33 3.50 -20.66 14.86
N GLU A 34 4.63 -20.12 15.28
CA GLU A 34 5.62 -20.84 16.10
C GLU A 34 5.18 -21.01 17.57
N SER A 35 4.17 -20.26 18.02
CA SER A 35 3.70 -20.33 19.40
C SER A 35 3.02 -21.66 19.73
N SER A 36 2.30 -22.27 18.78
CA SER A 36 1.65 -23.58 18.95
C SER A 36 1.13 -24.17 17.64
N LYS A 37 0.93 -25.50 17.62
CA LYS A 37 0.27 -26.21 16.50
C LYS A 37 -1.14 -25.67 16.21
N TRP A 38 -1.85 -25.25 17.25
CA TRP A 38 -3.20 -24.71 17.12
C TRP A 38 -3.20 -23.34 16.45
N MET A 39 -2.32 -22.43 16.88
CA MET A 39 -2.16 -21.11 16.24
C MET A 39 -1.71 -21.21 14.79
N LYS A 40 -0.83 -22.18 14.49
CA LYS A 40 -0.49 -22.52 13.10
C LYS A 40 -1.71 -22.94 12.28
N ALA A 41 -2.53 -23.85 12.80
CA ALA A 41 -3.76 -24.29 12.12
C ALA A 41 -4.77 -23.15 11.91
N LEU A 42 -4.87 -22.19 12.85
CA LEU A 42 -5.68 -20.99 12.68
C LEU A 42 -5.09 -20.07 11.60
N ALA A 43 -3.78 -19.87 11.57
CA ALA A 43 -3.10 -19.04 10.56
C ALA A 43 -3.19 -19.61 9.14
N ASP A 44 -3.27 -20.93 9.00
CA ASP A 44 -3.42 -21.61 7.71
C ASP A 44 -4.87 -21.56 7.16
N ARG A 45 -5.83 -20.98 7.90
CA ARG A 45 -7.22 -20.85 7.41
C ARG A 45 -7.30 -19.84 6.26
N ARG A 46 -8.13 -20.18 5.26
CA ARG A 46 -8.40 -19.35 4.07
C ARG A 46 -8.71 -17.89 4.39
N ARG A 47 -9.53 -17.64 5.42
CA ARG A 47 -9.91 -16.29 5.84
C ARG A 47 -8.72 -15.42 6.26
N VAL A 48 -7.64 -16.01 6.78
CA VAL A 48 -6.44 -15.26 7.15
C VAL A 48 -5.78 -14.67 5.91
N TYR A 49 -5.74 -15.40 4.79
CA TYR A 49 -5.24 -14.94 3.48
C TYR A 49 -5.93 -13.67 2.99
N TYR A 50 -7.20 -13.44 3.32
CA TYR A 50 -7.88 -12.19 3.00
C TYR A 50 -7.30 -10.97 3.75
N PHE A 51 -6.81 -11.15 4.97
CA PHE A 51 -6.32 -10.06 5.83
C PHE A 51 -4.82 -9.81 5.74
N PHE A 52 -4.05 -10.65 5.04
CA PHE A 52 -2.62 -10.43 4.86
C PHE A 52 -2.32 -9.09 4.17
N ASP A 53 -1.39 -8.33 4.72
CA ASP A 53 -0.81 -7.20 3.98
C ASP A 53 0.47 -7.66 3.29
N VAL A 54 0.35 -8.10 2.03
CA VAL A 54 1.47 -8.68 1.27
C VAL A 54 2.62 -7.69 1.04
N LEU A 55 2.38 -6.40 1.28
CA LEU A 55 3.43 -5.38 1.19
C LEU A 55 4.34 -5.30 2.41
N PHE A 56 3.97 -5.93 3.53
CA PHE A 56 4.87 -6.09 4.68
C PHE A 56 5.70 -7.38 4.62
N VAL A 57 5.62 -8.12 3.51
CA VAL A 57 6.55 -9.22 3.28
C VAL A 57 7.85 -8.65 2.70
N PRO A 58 9.02 -9.01 3.25
CA PRO A 58 10.29 -8.61 2.65
C PRO A 58 10.36 -9.16 1.22
N TRP A 59 10.29 -8.29 0.22
CA TRP A 59 10.30 -8.66 -1.21
C TRP A 59 11.61 -9.31 -1.65
N ASP A 60 12.68 -9.15 -0.87
CA ASP A 60 13.95 -9.84 -1.04
C ASP A 60 13.84 -11.35 -0.72
N LEU A 61 12.78 -11.75 -0.01
CA LEU A 61 12.39 -13.15 0.11
C LEU A 61 11.61 -13.50 -1.15
N ASN A 62 12.04 -14.55 -1.84
CA ASN A 62 11.34 -15.08 -3.01
C ASN A 62 9.94 -15.52 -2.60
N MET A 63 8.97 -14.62 -2.70
CA MET A 63 7.61 -14.83 -2.21
C MET A 63 6.99 -16.01 -2.94
N PRO A 64 6.50 -17.05 -2.23
CA PRO A 64 5.96 -18.22 -2.90
C PRO A 64 4.81 -17.82 -3.82
N SER A 65 4.92 -18.16 -5.11
CA SER A 65 3.88 -17.85 -6.11
C SER A 65 2.51 -18.39 -5.71
N HIS A 66 2.49 -19.56 -5.05
CA HIS A 66 1.30 -20.16 -4.47
C HIS A 66 0.64 -19.26 -3.41
N PHE A 67 1.43 -18.63 -2.52
CA PHE A 67 0.90 -17.77 -1.47
C PHE A 67 0.18 -16.53 -2.05
N LEU A 68 0.81 -15.85 -3.01
CA LEU A 68 0.20 -14.70 -3.68
C LEU A 68 -1.05 -15.12 -4.47
N LYS A 69 -1.02 -16.30 -5.11
CA LYS A 69 -2.17 -16.87 -5.80
C LYS A 69 -3.34 -17.10 -4.84
N THR A 70 -3.09 -17.74 -3.70
CA THR A 70 -4.13 -17.97 -2.68
C THR A 70 -4.68 -16.66 -2.13
N CYS A 71 -3.83 -15.67 -1.82
CA CYS A 71 -4.31 -14.35 -1.39
C CYS A 71 -5.21 -13.70 -2.45
N TYR A 72 -4.83 -13.80 -3.72
CA TYR A 72 -5.62 -13.26 -4.82
C TYR A 72 -6.97 -13.98 -4.97
N GLU A 73 -6.99 -15.32 -4.89
CA GLU A 73 -8.22 -16.14 -4.97
C GLU A 73 -9.19 -15.84 -3.82
N GLU A 74 -8.67 -15.56 -2.63
CA GLU A 74 -9.47 -15.18 -1.45
C GLU A 74 -9.89 -13.69 -1.47
N GLY A 75 -9.55 -12.95 -2.54
CA GLY A 75 -9.95 -11.54 -2.70
C GLY A 75 -9.19 -10.56 -1.82
N ASN A 76 -7.96 -10.90 -1.43
CA ASN A 76 -7.11 -10.06 -0.59
C ASN A 76 -6.90 -8.65 -1.21
N PRO A 77 -7.31 -7.56 -0.53
CA PRO A 77 -7.20 -6.21 -1.07
C PRO A 77 -5.76 -5.75 -1.35
N SER A 78 -4.78 -6.19 -0.54
CA SER A 78 -3.36 -5.87 -0.74
C SER A 78 -2.80 -6.50 -2.02
N THR A 79 -3.13 -7.76 -2.28
CA THR A 79 -2.70 -8.49 -3.48
C THR A 79 -3.40 -7.97 -4.73
N ILE A 80 -4.68 -7.64 -4.64
CA ILE A 80 -5.42 -6.97 -5.72
C ILE A 80 -4.77 -5.61 -6.04
N CYS A 81 -4.43 -4.82 -5.02
CA CYS A 81 -3.73 -3.54 -5.19
C CYS A 81 -2.38 -3.70 -5.89
N LEU A 82 -1.59 -4.71 -5.49
CA LEU A 82 -0.31 -5.04 -6.11
C LEU A 82 -0.46 -5.39 -7.58
N LYS A 83 -1.40 -6.28 -7.90
CA LYS A 83 -1.68 -6.66 -9.28
C LYS A 83 -2.14 -5.47 -10.11
N GLY A 84 -3.04 -4.64 -9.57
CA GLY A 84 -3.53 -3.44 -10.24
C GLY A 84 -2.41 -2.45 -10.56
N ALA A 85 -1.50 -2.22 -9.61
CA ALA A 85 -0.33 -1.38 -9.84
C ALA A 85 0.66 -1.97 -10.84
N GLN A 86 0.90 -3.29 -10.83
CA GLN A 86 1.73 -3.93 -11.84
C GLN A 86 1.13 -3.79 -13.23
N PHE A 87 -0.17 -4.06 -13.38
CA PHE A 87 -0.88 -3.94 -14.65
C PHE A 87 -0.84 -2.51 -15.16
N PHE A 88 -1.10 -1.52 -14.30
CA PHE A 88 -1.13 -0.12 -14.71
C PHE A 88 0.27 0.45 -14.98
N PHE A 89 1.18 0.37 -13.99
CA PHE A 89 2.46 1.08 -14.02
C PHE A 89 3.57 0.32 -14.75
N SER A 90 3.55 -1.01 -14.73
CA SER A 90 4.60 -1.83 -15.34
C SER A 90 4.21 -2.32 -16.73
N TRP A 91 2.97 -2.75 -16.91
CA TRP A 91 2.51 -3.36 -18.17
C TRP A 91 1.63 -2.46 -19.03
N CYS A 92 1.29 -1.26 -18.56
CA CYS A 92 0.48 -0.30 -19.31
C CYS A 92 -0.95 -0.81 -19.66
N PHE A 93 -1.46 -1.83 -18.97
CA PHE A 93 -2.86 -2.25 -19.01
C PHE A 93 -3.70 -1.32 -18.14
N LYS A 94 -4.05 -0.15 -18.71
CA LYS A 94 -4.61 0.98 -17.95
C LYS A 94 -5.99 0.69 -17.39
N GLU A 95 -6.89 0.10 -18.17
CA GLU A 95 -8.27 -0.13 -17.76
C GLU A 95 -8.35 -1.22 -16.69
N GLU A 96 -7.69 -2.35 -16.93
CA GLU A 96 -7.63 -3.48 -16.01
C GLU A 96 -6.87 -3.13 -14.73
N GLY A 97 -5.74 -2.43 -14.86
CA GLY A 97 -4.97 -1.96 -13.71
C GLY A 97 -5.77 -1.00 -12.84
N LEU A 98 -6.47 -0.04 -13.46
CA LEU A 98 -7.31 0.92 -12.73
C LEU A 98 -8.52 0.23 -12.08
N TYR A 99 -9.15 -0.73 -12.77
CA TYR A 99 -10.25 -1.53 -12.23
C TYR A 99 -9.84 -2.28 -10.96
N LEU A 100 -8.68 -2.95 -10.98
CA LEU A 100 -8.15 -3.65 -9.81
C LEU A 100 -7.81 -2.69 -8.67
N LEU A 101 -7.19 -1.54 -8.96
CA LEU A 101 -6.94 -0.51 -7.94
C LEU A 101 -8.24 0.00 -7.31
N LYS A 102 -9.30 0.20 -8.13
CA LYS A 102 -10.62 0.57 -7.63
C LYS A 102 -11.21 -0.53 -6.75
N GLN A 103 -11.13 -1.79 -7.17
CA GLN A 103 -11.65 -2.92 -6.41
C GLN A 103 -11.00 -3.01 -5.03
N ALA A 104 -9.68 -2.87 -4.93
CA ALA A 104 -8.98 -2.85 -3.65
C ALA A 104 -9.33 -1.60 -2.81
N ALA A 105 -9.54 -0.45 -3.45
CA ALA A 105 -9.97 0.78 -2.79
C ALA A 105 -11.39 0.65 -2.20
N ASP A 106 -12.33 0.08 -2.94
CA ASP A 106 -13.70 -0.19 -2.50
C ASP A 106 -13.73 -1.18 -1.32
N ALA A 107 -12.76 -2.10 -1.24
CA ALA A 107 -12.54 -2.98 -0.10
C ALA A 107 -11.90 -2.27 1.12
N GLY A 108 -11.64 -0.96 1.04
CA GLY A 108 -11.11 -0.15 2.14
C GLY A 108 -9.59 -0.23 2.32
N TYR A 109 -8.85 -0.78 1.35
CA TYR A 109 -7.39 -0.85 1.47
C TYR A 109 -6.77 0.53 1.24
N GLU A 110 -6.28 1.13 2.31
CA GLU A 110 -5.79 2.53 2.33
C GLU A 110 -4.80 2.84 1.19
N ARG A 111 -3.84 1.95 0.91
CA ARG A 111 -2.87 2.18 -0.18
C ARG A 111 -3.53 2.18 -1.56
N ALA A 112 -4.53 1.32 -1.79
CA ALA A 112 -5.29 1.32 -3.04
C ALA A 112 -6.17 2.56 -3.17
N VAL A 113 -6.81 3.02 -2.08
CA VAL A 113 -7.60 4.26 -2.07
C VAL A 113 -6.75 5.42 -2.58
N TYR A 114 -5.54 5.57 -2.04
CA TYR A 114 -4.60 6.59 -2.46
C TYR A 114 -4.14 6.41 -3.92
N LEU A 115 -3.68 5.19 -4.27
CA LEU A 115 -3.15 4.90 -5.60
C LEU A 115 -4.21 5.10 -6.70
N HIS A 116 -5.44 4.64 -6.48
CA HIS A 116 -6.54 4.86 -7.40
C HIS A 116 -6.85 6.35 -7.55
N ALA A 117 -7.00 7.07 -6.43
CA ALA A 117 -7.30 8.50 -6.44
C ALA A 117 -6.25 9.28 -7.23
N ILE A 118 -4.97 9.05 -6.95
CA ILE A 118 -3.91 9.82 -7.58
C ILE A 118 -3.68 9.42 -9.04
N THR A 119 -3.86 8.15 -9.38
CA THR A 119 -3.80 7.69 -10.77
C THR A 119 -4.84 8.41 -11.62
N ARG A 120 -6.04 8.63 -11.06
CA ARG A 120 -7.11 9.40 -11.72
C ARG A 120 -6.75 10.86 -11.94
N VAL A 121 -6.23 11.53 -10.91
CA VAL A 121 -5.77 12.93 -11.00
C VAL A 121 -4.71 13.09 -12.08
N ILE A 122 -3.67 12.26 -12.06
CA ILE A 122 -2.52 12.42 -12.98
C ILE A 122 -2.92 12.13 -14.43
N ASN A 123 -3.73 11.09 -14.65
CA ASN A 123 -3.99 10.64 -16.02
C ASN A 123 -5.17 11.34 -16.69
N TRP A 124 -6.13 11.86 -15.91
CA TRP A 124 -7.37 12.44 -16.42
C TRP A 124 -7.75 13.78 -15.76
N SER A 125 -6.89 14.36 -14.92
CA SER A 125 -7.20 15.60 -14.15
C SER A 125 -8.46 15.49 -13.30
N ASP A 126 -8.85 14.26 -12.94
CA ASP A 126 -10.03 13.98 -12.13
C ASP A 126 -9.68 13.95 -10.64
N GLY A 127 -9.92 15.08 -9.99
CA GLY A 127 -9.72 15.28 -8.55
C GLY A 127 -10.94 14.95 -7.68
N GLU A 128 -12.07 14.56 -8.25
CA GLU A 128 -13.32 14.41 -7.49
C GLU A 128 -13.23 13.26 -6.48
N TYR A 129 -12.61 12.14 -6.86
CA TYR A 129 -12.41 11.03 -5.95
C TYR A 129 -11.45 11.40 -4.81
N MET A 130 -10.42 12.19 -5.12
CA MET A 130 -9.40 12.62 -4.17
C MET A 130 -9.95 13.64 -3.17
N SER A 131 -10.81 14.55 -3.60
CA SER A 131 -11.40 15.59 -2.73
C SER A 131 -12.29 15.02 -1.62
N ARG A 132 -12.79 13.79 -1.80
CA ARG A 132 -13.59 13.06 -0.80
C ARG A 132 -12.74 12.43 0.31
N ILE A 133 -11.41 12.38 0.15
CA ILE A 133 -10.50 11.78 1.12
C ILE A 133 -10.01 12.89 2.08
N PRO A 134 -10.16 12.73 3.41
CA PRO A 134 -9.63 13.70 4.36
C PRO A 134 -8.13 13.95 4.16
N ARG A 135 -7.71 15.22 4.23
CA ARG A 135 -6.31 15.63 3.99
C ARG A 135 -5.30 14.87 4.85
N GLU A 136 -5.63 14.62 6.11
CA GLU A 136 -4.78 13.86 7.03
C GLU A 136 -4.59 12.40 6.58
N SER A 137 -5.66 11.78 6.09
CA SER A 137 -5.60 10.43 5.53
C SER A 137 -4.76 10.40 4.27
N VAL A 138 -4.88 11.39 3.39
CA VAL A 138 -4.01 11.52 2.20
C VAL A 138 -2.54 11.56 2.61
N ALA A 139 -2.18 12.38 3.60
CA ALA A 139 -0.80 12.52 4.06
C ALA A 139 -0.25 11.21 4.63
N ARG A 140 -1.04 10.52 5.45
CA ARG A 140 -0.70 9.21 6.03
C ARG A 140 -0.53 8.15 4.95
N MET A 141 -1.50 8.01 4.04
CA MET A 141 -1.47 7.01 2.97
C MET A 141 -0.33 7.27 1.99
N GLY A 142 -0.05 8.55 1.67
CA GLY A 142 1.09 8.92 0.85
C GLY A 142 2.43 8.49 1.48
N LYS A 143 2.59 8.64 2.80
CA LYS A 143 3.79 8.11 3.51
C LYS A 143 3.89 6.59 3.37
N LEU A 144 2.77 5.88 3.54
CA LEU A 144 2.72 4.41 3.42
C LEU A 144 3.04 3.91 2.02
N VAL A 145 2.61 4.61 0.97
CA VAL A 145 2.92 4.24 -0.43
C VAL A 145 4.39 4.55 -0.76
N ARG A 146 4.95 5.62 -0.20
CA ARG A 146 6.38 5.96 -0.38
C ARG A 146 7.32 4.92 0.25
N SER A 147 7.00 4.38 1.42
CA SER A 147 7.85 3.40 2.09
C SER A 147 8.04 2.11 1.31
N VAL A 148 7.11 1.79 0.40
CA VAL A 148 7.15 0.58 -0.42
C VAL A 148 7.96 0.74 -1.72
N LYS A 149 8.50 1.94 -2.01
CA LYS A 149 9.33 2.25 -3.20
C LYS A 149 8.67 1.95 -4.56
N TRP A 150 7.34 1.94 -4.64
CA TRP A 150 6.60 1.61 -5.88
C TRP A 150 6.87 2.56 -7.05
N GLY A 151 7.30 3.80 -6.78
CA GLY A 151 7.65 4.80 -7.81
C GLY A 151 9.10 4.76 -8.31
N GLY A 152 9.92 3.82 -7.81
CA GLY A 152 11.35 3.73 -8.10
C GLY A 152 11.77 2.62 -9.08
N GLY A 153 10.83 1.89 -9.69
CA GLY A 153 11.14 0.68 -10.43
C GLY A 153 11.76 0.91 -11.81
N LEU A 154 12.86 0.21 -12.10
CA LEU A 154 13.40 -0.04 -13.45
C LEU A 154 12.41 -0.76 -14.40
N TRP A 155 11.22 -1.13 -13.91
CA TRP A 155 10.25 -2.00 -14.57
C TRP A 155 8.96 -1.28 -15.00
N HIS A 156 8.95 0.05 -14.99
CA HIS A 156 7.80 0.82 -15.47
C HIS A 156 7.77 0.96 -16.99
N CYS A 157 6.59 0.89 -17.60
CA CYS A 157 6.44 1.08 -19.04
C CYS A 157 6.82 2.52 -19.45
N ASN A 158 7.26 2.71 -20.70
CA ASN A 158 7.74 4.01 -21.20
C ASN A 158 6.68 5.12 -21.03
N GLN A 159 5.41 4.83 -21.33
CA GLN A 159 4.32 5.81 -21.21
C GLN A 159 4.13 6.29 -19.76
N PHE A 160 4.31 5.40 -18.78
CA PHE A 160 4.26 5.80 -17.38
C PHE A 160 5.45 6.70 -17.02
N ARG A 161 6.66 6.36 -17.50
CA ARG A 161 7.86 7.18 -17.30
C ARG A 161 7.71 8.57 -17.89
N GLU A 162 7.22 8.69 -19.13
CA GLU A 162 6.97 9.97 -19.79
C GLU A 162 5.95 10.82 -19.03
N LYS A 163 4.84 10.23 -18.58
CA LYS A 163 3.85 10.97 -17.77
C LYS A 163 4.41 11.38 -16.41
N LYS A 164 5.21 10.52 -15.78
CA LYS A 164 5.91 10.84 -14.54
C LYS A 164 6.88 12.00 -14.76
N GLU A 165 7.70 11.96 -15.80
CA GLU A 165 8.66 13.03 -16.13
C GLU A 165 7.96 14.35 -16.45
N ALA A 166 6.85 14.31 -17.19
CA ALA A 166 6.05 15.50 -17.49
C ALA A 166 5.41 16.10 -16.23
N PHE A 167 4.88 15.26 -15.36
CA PHE A 167 4.38 15.68 -14.05
C PHE A 167 5.52 16.26 -13.21
N ASP A 168 6.62 15.54 -13.09
CA ASP A 168 7.78 15.96 -12.31
C ASP A 168 8.31 17.31 -12.79
N SER A 169 8.51 17.48 -14.10
CA SER A 169 9.02 18.72 -14.69
C SER A 169 8.07 19.91 -14.53
N SER A 170 6.76 19.66 -14.55
CA SER A 170 5.75 20.72 -14.41
C SER A 170 5.55 21.14 -12.96
N TYR A 171 5.67 20.20 -12.02
CA TYR A 171 5.24 20.39 -10.62
C TYR A 171 6.39 20.44 -9.60
N LEU A 172 7.52 19.75 -9.79
CA LEU A 172 8.69 19.83 -8.87
C LEU A 172 9.30 21.25 -8.77
N PRO A 173 9.42 22.04 -9.85
CA PRO A 173 9.93 23.41 -9.74
C PRO A 173 9.08 24.30 -8.82
N TRP A 174 7.76 24.09 -8.79
CA TRP A 174 6.85 24.81 -7.89
C TRP A 174 6.99 24.33 -6.44
N PHE A 175 7.26 23.04 -6.24
CA PHE A 175 7.48 22.45 -4.92
C PHE A 175 8.70 23.04 -4.21
N TYR A 176 9.84 23.18 -4.91
CA TYR A 176 11.06 23.71 -4.31
C TYR A 176 11.09 25.25 -4.19
N ASN A 177 10.22 25.97 -4.91
CA ASN A 177 10.18 27.43 -4.90
C ASN A 177 9.07 28.05 -4.02
N CYS A 178 8.16 27.25 -3.44
CA CYS A 178 7.05 27.76 -2.64
C CYS A 178 7.42 27.98 -1.15
N LYS A 179 7.42 29.24 -0.71
CA LYS A 179 7.74 29.67 0.67
C LYS A 179 6.67 29.34 1.73
N CYS A 180 5.49 28.85 1.36
CA CYS A 180 4.34 28.69 2.26
C CYS A 180 3.49 27.42 2.03
N GLY A 181 3.95 26.47 1.21
CA GLY A 181 3.21 25.24 0.94
C GLY A 181 3.21 24.29 2.14
N ASN A 182 2.03 23.90 2.62
CA ASN A 182 1.90 22.89 3.68
C ASN A 182 2.55 21.57 3.25
N LEU A 183 3.10 20.82 4.21
CA LEU A 183 3.78 19.53 3.99
C LEU A 183 2.95 18.54 3.15
N ILE A 184 1.62 18.70 3.18
CA ILE A 184 0.63 17.90 2.46
C ILE A 184 0.53 18.31 0.97
N GLU A 185 0.44 19.61 0.64
CA GLU A 185 0.47 20.09 -0.75
C GLU A 185 1.83 19.80 -1.40
N ARG A 186 2.88 19.86 -0.59
CA ARG A 186 4.21 19.39 -0.95
C ARG A 186 4.19 17.87 -1.24
N ALA A 187 3.67 17.04 -0.34
CA ALA A 187 3.55 15.60 -0.55
C ALA A 187 2.64 15.21 -1.72
N TRP A 188 1.69 16.07 -2.11
CA TRP A 188 0.85 15.91 -3.31
C TRP A 188 1.66 16.12 -4.60
N ASN A 189 2.78 16.85 -4.57
CA ASN A 189 3.57 17.18 -5.75
C ASN A 189 4.82 16.30 -5.93
N CYS A 190 5.18 15.46 -4.95
CA CYS A 190 6.34 14.56 -5.00
C CYS A 190 5.95 13.10 -4.79
N LEU A 191 4.99 12.66 -5.59
CA LEU A 191 4.25 11.41 -5.44
C LEU A 191 5.05 10.14 -5.69
N TRP A 192 6.13 10.22 -6.45
CA TRP A 192 6.81 9.03 -6.98
C TRP A 192 8.30 8.96 -6.63
N GLN A 193 8.87 10.03 -6.09
CA GLN A 193 10.24 10.10 -5.59
C GLN A 193 10.37 11.33 -4.66
N ILE A 194 10.59 11.09 -3.38
CA ILE A 194 11.38 12.00 -2.57
C ILE A 194 12.62 11.22 -2.20
N ASN A 195 13.78 11.74 -2.59
CA ASN A 195 15.03 11.27 -2.06
C ASN A 195 15.04 11.61 -0.56
N ILE A 196 14.78 10.62 0.28
CA ILE A 196 14.68 10.73 1.74
C ILE A 196 15.95 11.33 2.38
N SER A 197 17.09 11.34 1.66
CA SER A 197 18.31 12.01 2.13
C SER A 197 18.27 13.55 2.07
N LYS A 198 17.23 14.14 1.48
CA LYS A 198 17.05 15.60 1.41
C LYS A 198 15.94 16.13 2.34
N ASP A 199 15.22 15.26 3.04
CA ASP A 199 14.20 15.67 4.02
C ASP A 199 14.81 16.53 5.16
N ASP A 200 16.09 16.31 5.50
CA ASP A 200 16.80 17.07 6.55
C ASP A 200 17.18 18.51 6.13
N SER A 201 16.96 18.89 4.88
CA SER A 201 17.25 20.25 4.38
C SER A 201 16.04 21.19 4.36
N MET A 202 14.94 20.81 5.01
CA MET A 202 13.69 21.58 5.00
C MET A 202 13.49 22.37 6.29
N CYS A 203 13.21 23.66 6.13
CA CYS A 203 13.25 24.72 7.15
C CYS A 203 12.65 24.34 8.53
N ASN A 204 13.40 24.64 9.59
CA ASN A 204 12.96 24.58 10.99
C ASN A 204 12.17 25.84 11.39
N HIS A 205 10.94 26.05 10.92
CA HIS A 205 10.03 27.05 11.51
C HIS A 205 8.57 26.66 11.32
#